data_AF-A0A800LRB6-F1
#
_entry.id   AF-A0A800LRB6-F1
#
_cell.length_a   1.000
_cell.length_b   1.000
_cell.length_c   1.000
_cell.angle_alpha   90.00
_cell.angle_beta   90.00
_cell.angle_gamma   90.00
#
_symmetry.space_group_name_H-M   'P 1'
#
loop_
_entity.id
_entity.type
_entity.pdbx_description
1 polymer ?
#
loop_
_entity_poly.entity_id
_entity_poly.type
_entity_poly.pdbx_seq_one_letter_code
_entity_poly.pdbx_strand_id
1 'polypeptide(L)'
;MNQLPNAKPSQSAAVAAYMARIVDGDTDAIFEFYDDFGHKVRFLVKKSLLSMGRHDLLRDVAEFEGIVLNAWLDMTERASGWSPEGALPWTWAGQRIYATVVRGAGHAVADPERFASLEGDNEDGNDLWDINPSNRDCSEQVFGRRPASVDSFVDVAIGHPGVQKFIDALSQVASPKNTQVFLDYRYQQCNGDISPSHTVADWHEMTPDNVRQIFSRTLRKFRSLIEDDESLAPFREIEWI
;
A
#
# COMPACT_ATOMS: atom_id res chain seq x y z
N MET A 1 37.23 -34.22 17.96
CA MET A 1 37.19 -32.78 17.60
C MET A 1 35.75 -32.49 17.21
N ASN A 2 34.90 -32.23 18.20
CA ASN A 2 33.46 -32.04 17.99
C ASN A 2 33.22 -30.63 17.49
N GLN A 3 32.75 -30.49 16.25
CA GLN A 3 32.13 -29.26 15.78
C GLN A 3 30.87 -29.01 16.61
N LEU A 4 30.85 -27.89 17.33
CA LEU A 4 29.66 -27.37 17.98
C LEU A 4 28.60 -27.05 16.90
N PRO A 5 27.31 -27.35 17.15
CA PRO A 5 26.26 -27.03 16.20
C PRO A 5 26.18 -25.52 16.03
N ASN A 6 26.18 -25.07 14.77
CA ASN A 6 26.07 -23.68 14.36
C ASN A 6 24.81 -23.07 15.02
N ALA A 7 24.98 -22.29 16.09
CA ALA A 7 23.87 -21.68 16.80
C ALA A 7 23.17 -20.69 15.86
N LYS A 8 21.88 -20.89 15.61
CA LYS A 8 21.08 -19.93 14.84
C LYS A 8 21.26 -18.55 15.48
N PRO A 9 21.54 -17.49 14.69
CA PRO A 9 21.66 -16.15 15.24
C PRO A 9 20.39 -15.78 15.99
N SER A 10 20.53 -15.02 17.08
CA SER A 10 19.37 -14.52 17.82
C SER A 10 18.47 -13.70 16.88
N GLN A 11 17.16 -13.68 17.13
CA GLN A 11 16.21 -12.92 16.31
C GLN A 11 16.65 -11.46 16.14
N SER A 12 17.21 -10.85 17.19
CA SER A 12 17.72 -9.47 17.13
C SER A 12 18.91 -9.33 16.18
N ALA A 13 19.86 -10.29 16.20
CA ALA A 13 21.02 -10.26 15.32
C ALA A 13 20.63 -10.45 13.84
N ALA A 14 19.68 -11.34 13.55
CA ALA A 14 19.17 -11.53 12.19
C ALA A 14 18.48 -10.26 11.67
N VAL A 15 17.63 -9.65 12.49
CA VAL A 15 16.97 -8.38 12.15
C VAL A 15 17.99 -7.26 11.95
N ALA A 16 19.00 -7.15 12.80
CA ALA A 16 20.04 -6.14 12.68
C ALA A 16 20.82 -6.27 11.36
N ALA A 17 21.10 -7.49 10.90
CA ALA A 17 21.77 -7.74 9.63
C ALA A 17 20.94 -7.25 8.44
N TYR A 18 19.63 -7.50 8.43
CA TYR A 18 18.73 -6.97 7.40
C TYR A 18 18.66 -5.45 7.42
N MET A 19 18.45 -4.85 8.60
CA MET A 19 18.34 -3.40 8.73
C MET A 19 19.63 -2.68 8.31
N ALA A 20 20.81 -3.25 8.62
CA ALA A 20 22.09 -2.70 8.18
C ALA A 20 22.22 -2.72 6.64
N ARG A 21 21.90 -3.84 5.99
CA ARG A 21 21.90 -3.94 4.52
C ARG A 21 20.95 -2.92 3.89
N ILE A 22 19.76 -2.76 4.44
CA ILE A 22 18.77 -1.77 3.97
C ILE A 22 19.32 -0.34 4.09
N VAL A 23 20.00 -0.02 5.19
CA VAL A 23 20.65 1.30 5.38
C VAL A 23 21.79 1.52 4.39
N ASP A 24 22.51 0.45 4.03
CA ASP A 24 23.57 0.47 3.01
C ASP A 24 23.02 0.55 1.57
N GLY A 25 21.69 0.59 1.38
CA GLY A 25 21.03 0.74 0.09
C GLY A 25 20.66 -0.57 -0.61
N ASP A 26 20.79 -1.71 0.05
CA ASP A 26 20.40 -3.01 -0.51
C ASP A 26 18.87 -3.15 -0.53
N THR A 27 18.25 -2.89 -1.69
CA THR A 27 16.80 -2.98 -1.88
C THR A 27 16.28 -4.42 -1.85
N ASP A 28 17.10 -5.42 -2.18
CA ASP A 28 16.69 -6.82 -2.15
C ASP A 28 16.56 -7.30 -0.69
N ALA A 29 17.40 -6.78 0.20
CA ALA A 29 17.29 -7.03 1.65
C ALA A 29 15.92 -6.64 2.22
N ILE A 30 15.20 -5.66 1.64
CA ILE A 30 13.85 -5.28 2.07
C ILE A 30 12.86 -6.44 1.88
N PHE A 31 12.94 -7.15 0.76
CA PHE A 31 12.03 -8.24 0.41
C PHE A 31 12.44 -9.56 1.06
N GLU A 32 13.74 -9.84 1.16
CA GLU A 32 14.22 -10.97 1.96
C GLU A 32 13.80 -10.82 3.43
N PHE A 33 13.92 -9.60 3.97
CA PHE A 33 13.48 -9.30 5.33
C PHE A 33 11.95 -9.46 5.47
N TYR A 34 11.19 -9.11 4.42
CA TYR A 34 9.74 -9.31 4.37
C TYR A 34 9.37 -10.80 4.37
N ASP A 35 10.06 -11.62 3.60
CA ASP A 35 9.79 -13.06 3.52
C ASP A 35 10.00 -13.74 4.88
N ASP A 36 11.05 -13.34 5.60
CA ASP A 36 11.38 -13.90 6.92
C ASP A 36 10.50 -13.34 8.05
N PHE A 37 10.19 -12.03 8.05
CA PHE A 37 9.59 -11.33 9.19
C PHE A 37 8.30 -10.57 8.91
N GLY A 38 7.80 -10.56 7.68
CA GLY A 38 6.59 -9.83 7.27
C GLY A 38 5.34 -10.23 8.06
N HIS A 39 5.29 -11.46 8.57
CA HIS A 39 4.22 -11.94 9.46
C HIS A 39 4.05 -11.08 10.74
N LYS A 40 5.10 -10.39 11.21
CA LYS A 40 5.04 -9.49 12.37
C LYS A 40 4.26 -8.21 12.06
N VAL A 41 4.53 -7.59 10.91
CA VAL A 41 3.80 -6.40 10.46
C VAL A 41 2.38 -6.78 10.08
N ARG A 42 2.19 -7.92 9.42
CA ARG A 42 0.86 -8.50 9.14
C ARG A 42 -0.01 -8.59 10.40
N PHE A 43 0.55 -9.05 11.52
CA PHE A 43 -0.16 -9.11 12.79
C PHE A 43 -0.57 -7.71 13.31
N LEU A 44 0.32 -6.72 13.24
CA LEU A 44 0.03 -5.34 13.67
C LEU A 44 -1.03 -4.66 12.80
N VAL A 45 -0.95 -4.85 11.48
CA VAL A 45 -1.94 -4.35 10.52
C VAL A 45 -3.30 -4.99 10.80
N LYS A 46 -3.35 -6.32 10.96
CA LYS A 46 -4.58 -7.04 11.32
C LYS A 46 -5.21 -6.49 12.61
N LYS A 47 -4.41 -6.29 13.65
CA LYS A 47 -4.87 -5.72 14.93
C LYS A 47 -5.46 -4.33 14.75
N SER A 48 -4.82 -3.50 13.93
CA SER A 48 -5.25 -2.12 13.66
C SER A 48 -6.56 -2.09 12.87
N LEU A 49 -6.69 -2.90 11.82
CA LEU A 49 -7.93 -3.03 11.04
C LEU A 49 -9.10 -3.52 11.89
N LEU A 50 -8.86 -4.54 12.74
CA LEU A 50 -9.87 -5.02 13.70
C LEU A 50 -10.32 -3.91 14.67
N SER A 51 -9.39 -3.11 15.19
CA SER A 51 -9.76 -1.99 16.09
C SER A 51 -10.62 -0.92 15.41
N MET A 52 -10.52 -0.80 14.08
CA MET A 52 -11.28 0.15 13.26
C MET A 52 -12.56 -0.44 12.66
N GLY A 53 -12.90 -1.70 12.99
CA GLY A 53 -14.08 -2.39 12.45
C GLY A 53 -13.96 -2.79 10.97
N ARG A 54 -12.75 -2.76 10.39
CA ARG A 54 -12.52 -3.03 8.96
C ARG A 54 -12.42 -4.51 8.64
N HIS A 55 -13.48 -5.24 8.95
CA HIS A 55 -13.60 -6.67 8.65
C HIS A 55 -13.69 -6.95 7.16
N ASP A 56 -14.20 -5.99 6.37
CA ASP A 56 -14.19 -6.00 4.91
C ASP A 56 -12.76 -6.16 4.36
N LEU A 57 -11.82 -5.35 4.83
CA LEU A 57 -10.42 -5.40 4.39
C LEU A 57 -9.70 -6.67 4.83
N LEU A 58 -10.13 -7.31 5.93
CA LEU A 58 -9.56 -8.59 6.36
C LEU A 58 -10.08 -9.78 5.54
N ARG A 59 -11.24 -9.64 4.90
CA ARG A 59 -11.80 -10.65 3.99
C ARG A 59 -11.21 -10.51 2.59
N ASP A 60 -10.88 -9.29 2.17
CA ASP A 60 -10.07 -9.05 0.98
C ASP A 60 -8.60 -9.30 1.29
N VAL A 61 -8.16 -10.55 1.11
CA VAL A 61 -6.78 -10.97 1.33
C VAL A 61 -5.80 -10.07 0.55
N ALA A 62 -6.14 -9.66 -0.66
CA ALA A 62 -5.21 -8.90 -1.48
C ALA A 62 -5.09 -7.44 -1.03
N GLU A 63 -6.19 -6.82 -0.58
CA GLU A 63 -6.15 -5.46 -0.01
C GLU A 63 -5.40 -5.44 1.32
N PHE A 64 -5.67 -6.45 2.15
CA PHE A 64 -4.92 -6.66 3.38
C PHE A 64 -3.40 -6.74 3.14
N GLU A 65 -2.96 -7.57 2.20
CA GLU A 65 -1.55 -7.69 1.86
C GLU A 65 -0.95 -6.39 1.28
N GLY A 66 -1.72 -5.63 0.51
CA GLY A 66 -1.29 -4.31 0.01
C GLY A 66 -1.01 -3.32 1.15
N ILE A 67 -1.89 -3.29 2.17
CA ILE A 67 -1.69 -2.45 3.36
C ILE A 67 -0.48 -2.92 4.16
N VAL A 68 -0.27 -4.23 4.29
CA VAL A 68 0.91 -4.81 4.94
C VAL A 68 2.19 -4.39 4.22
N LEU A 69 2.21 -4.48 2.89
CA LEU A 69 3.37 -4.09 2.10
C LEU A 69 3.67 -2.60 2.23
N ASN A 70 2.67 -1.72 2.18
CA ASN A 70 2.86 -0.29 2.39
C ASN A 70 3.42 0.03 3.79
N ALA A 71 2.87 -0.60 4.83
CA ALA A 71 3.36 -0.44 6.19
C ALA A 71 4.80 -0.97 6.36
N TRP A 72 5.14 -2.05 5.66
CA TRP A 72 6.48 -2.60 5.63
C TRP A 72 7.47 -1.64 4.97
N LEU A 73 7.14 -1.13 3.78
CA LEU A 73 7.99 -0.20 3.04
C LEU A 73 8.23 1.10 3.82
N ASP A 74 7.17 1.69 4.40
CA ASP A 74 7.24 2.91 5.22
C ASP A 74 8.15 2.74 6.45
N MET A 75 8.17 1.55 7.05
CA MET A 75 9.10 1.19 8.12
C MET A 75 10.55 1.11 7.62
N THR A 76 10.79 0.40 6.51
CA THR A 76 12.15 0.16 5.99
C THR A 76 12.81 1.40 5.39
N GLU A 77 12.04 2.32 4.81
CA GLU A 77 12.53 3.62 4.33
C GLU A 77 13.22 4.44 5.45
N ARG A 78 12.88 4.15 6.70
CA ARG A 78 13.42 4.84 7.89
C ARG A 78 14.36 3.97 8.69
N ALA A 79 14.91 2.92 8.08
CA ALA A 79 15.78 1.97 8.76
C ALA A 79 16.98 2.63 9.47
N SER A 80 17.49 3.74 8.94
CA SER A 80 18.60 4.51 9.54
C SER A 80 18.30 5.09 10.92
N GLY A 81 17.01 5.28 11.26
CA GLY A 81 16.58 5.78 12.57
C GLY A 81 16.37 4.69 13.61
N TRP A 82 16.52 3.41 13.25
CA TRP A 82 16.35 2.28 14.14
C TRP A 82 17.68 1.86 14.78
N SER A 83 17.64 1.39 16.04
CA SER A 83 18.82 0.93 16.78
C SER A 83 18.71 -0.55 17.13
N PRO A 84 19.78 -1.35 16.93
CA PRO A 84 19.79 -2.78 17.23
C PRO A 84 19.70 -3.10 18.73
N GLU A 85 20.03 -2.15 19.60
CA GLU A 85 19.91 -2.26 21.06
C GLU A 85 18.51 -1.87 21.57
N GLY A 86 17.65 -1.36 20.68
CA GLY A 86 16.31 -0.88 21.00
C GLY A 86 15.21 -1.91 20.83
N ALA A 87 13.97 -1.42 20.72
CA ALA A 87 12.83 -2.27 20.37
C ALA A 87 12.97 -2.81 18.94
N LEU A 88 12.40 -4.00 18.66
CA LEU A 88 12.36 -4.56 17.31
C LEU A 88 11.69 -3.59 16.32
N PRO A 89 12.06 -3.60 15.02
CA PRO A 89 11.66 -2.57 14.05
C PRO A 89 10.15 -2.32 13.98
N TRP A 90 9.34 -3.38 13.95
CA TRP A 90 7.87 -3.26 13.90
C TRP A 90 7.25 -2.71 15.20
N THR A 91 7.94 -2.87 16.33
CA THR A 91 7.51 -2.25 17.60
C THR A 91 7.92 -0.78 17.63
N TRP A 92 9.16 -0.48 17.25
CA TRP A 92 9.68 0.88 17.13
C TRP A 92 8.85 1.73 16.15
N ALA A 93 8.49 1.16 15.00
CA ALA A 93 7.67 1.82 13.98
C ALA A 93 6.15 1.69 14.21
N GLY A 94 5.69 1.14 15.34
CA GLY A 94 4.29 0.74 15.54
C GLY A 94 3.26 1.86 15.30
N GLN A 95 3.55 3.08 15.73
CA GLN A 95 2.66 4.24 15.49
C GLN A 95 2.63 4.68 14.02
N ARG A 96 3.74 4.50 13.29
CA ARG A 96 3.81 4.80 11.86
C ARG A 96 3.09 3.74 11.04
N ILE A 97 3.30 2.47 11.37
CA ILE A 97 2.54 1.36 10.81
C ILE A 97 1.05 1.62 10.99
N TYR A 98 0.61 2.03 12.18
CA TYR A 98 -0.77 2.42 12.42
C TYR A 98 -1.23 3.59 11.53
N ALA A 99 -0.45 4.67 11.43
CA ALA A 99 -0.79 5.80 10.56
C ALA A 99 -0.90 5.40 9.08
N THR A 100 -0.01 4.51 8.60
CA THR A 100 -0.05 3.96 7.24
C THR A 100 -1.27 3.06 7.03
N VAL A 101 -1.65 2.27 8.03
CA VAL A 101 -2.88 1.48 7.99
C VAL A 101 -4.11 2.38 7.94
N VAL A 102 -4.17 3.46 8.73
CA VAL A 102 -5.29 4.41 8.70
C VAL A 102 -5.40 5.09 7.33
N ARG A 103 -4.27 5.51 6.74
CA ARG A 103 -4.25 6.10 5.40
C ARG A 103 -4.71 5.13 4.32
N GLY A 104 -4.25 3.87 4.37
CA GLY A 104 -4.59 2.86 3.37
C GLY A 104 -6.00 2.29 3.54
N ALA A 105 -6.48 2.17 4.78
CA ALA A 105 -7.84 1.69 5.03
C ALA A 105 -8.88 2.78 4.76
N GLY A 106 -8.60 4.04 5.06
CA GLY A 106 -9.60 5.10 5.10
C GLY A 106 -10.26 5.23 6.49
N HIS A 107 -11.46 5.83 6.56
CA HIS A 107 -12.15 6.08 7.83
C HIS A 107 -12.58 4.79 8.56
N ALA A 108 -12.64 4.84 9.89
CA ALA A 108 -13.20 3.78 10.70
C ALA A 108 -14.67 3.54 10.32
N VAL A 109 -15.06 2.27 10.21
CA VAL A 109 -16.44 1.90 9.91
C VAL A 109 -17.10 1.52 11.23
N ALA A 110 -18.19 2.21 11.56
CA ALA A 110 -19.06 1.77 12.63
C ALA A 110 -19.70 0.45 12.21
N ASP A 111 -19.46 -0.61 12.99
CA ASP A 111 -20.17 -1.88 12.83
C ASP A 111 -21.60 -1.70 13.37
N PRO A 112 -22.64 -1.72 12.51
CA PRO A 112 -24.02 -1.48 12.95
C PRO A 112 -24.45 -2.45 14.06
N GLU A 113 -23.97 -3.71 14.03
CA GLU A 113 -24.31 -4.71 15.06
C GLU A 113 -23.69 -4.38 16.42
N ARG A 114 -22.55 -3.68 16.44
CA ARG A 114 -21.87 -3.20 17.65
C ARG A 114 -22.58 -2.00 18.29
N PHE A 115 -23.34 -1.23 17.51
CA PHE A 115 -24.12 -0.08 17.98
C PHE A 115 -25.61 -0.39 18.15
N ALA A 116 -26.12 -1.50 17.61
CA ALA A 116 -27.49 -1.97 17.82
C ALA A 116 -27.82 -2.22 19.30
N SER A 117 -26.80 -2.45 20.14
CA SER A 117 -26.96 -2.60 21.60
C SER A 117 -26.97 -1.26 22.37
N LEU A 118 -26.74 -0.14 21.69
CA LEU A 118 -26.76 1.23 22.25
C LEU A 118 -28.02 2.01 21.87
N GLU A 119 -28.82 1.49 20.93
CA GLU A 119 -30.16 1.98 20.64
C GLU A 119 -31.09 1.57 21.79
N GLY A 120 -31.11 2.40 22.84
CA GLY A 120 -32.17 2.33 23.84
C GLY A 120 -33.52 2.69 23.23
N ASP A 121 -34.56 2.02 23.71
CA ASP A 121 -35.98 2.09 23.34
C ASP A 121 -36.56 3.53 23.33
N ASN A 122 -36.15 4.37 22.40
CA ASN A 122 -36.77 5.67 22.18
C ASN A 122 -37.83 5.51 21.07
N GLU A 123 -39.09 5.39 21.49
CA GLU A 123 -40.29 5.31 20.63
C GLU A 123 -40.57 6.58 19.80
N ASP A 124 -39.73 7.62 19.91
CA ASP A 124 -39.84 8.82 19.08
C ASP A 124 -38.89 8.72 17.88
N GLY A 125 -39.50 8.51 16.70
CA GLY A 125 -38.85 8.24 15.41
C GLY A 125 -37.62 9.10 15.12
N ASN A 126 -36.49 8.43 14.92
CA ASN A 126 -35.25 9.04 14.49
C ASN A 126 -35.26 9.25 12.97
N ASP A 127 -35.95 10.30 12.52
CA ASP A 127 -36.05 10.77 11.12
C ASP A 127 -34.68 11.05 10.44
N LEU A 128 -33.56 10.93 11.15
CA LEU A 128 -32.22 11.16 10.61
C LEU A 128 -31.60 9.94 9.89
N TRP A 129 -32.13 8.72 10.07
CA TRP A 129 -31.55 7.50 9.49
C TRP A 129 -32.45 6.78 8.47
N ASP A 130 -33.62 7.34 8.16
CA ASP A 130 -34.58 6.80 7.17
C ASP A 130 -34.18 7.09 5.70
N ILE A 131 -32.88 7.00 5.39
CA ILE A 131 -32.41 7.00 4.00
C ILE A 131 -32.50 5.58 3.49
N ASN A 132 -33.65 5.23 2.89
CA ASN A 132 -33.81 3.95 2.20
C ASN A 132 -32.89 3.90 0.96
N PRO A 133 -31.84 3.05 0.94
CA PRO A 133 -30.87 3.03 -0.14
C PRO A 133 -31.44 2.52 -1.47
N SER A 134 -32.62 1.89 -1.45
CA SER A 134 -33.33 1.45 -2.66
C SER A 134 -34.08 2.56 -3.40
N ASN A 135 -34.20 3.76 -2.81
CA ASN A 135 -34.80 4.94 -3.45
C ASN A 135 -33.76 5.88 -4.07
N ARG A 136 -32.48 5.49 -4.08
CA ARG A 136 -31.52 6.15 -4.97
C ARG A 136 -31.87 5.73 -6.38
N ASP A 137 -32.36 6.69 -7.15
CA ASP A 137 -32.36 6.61 -8.59
C ASP A 137 -30.89 6.48 -9.05
N CYS A 138 -30.41 5.24 -9.12
CA CYS A 138 -29.12 4.86 -9.67
C CYS A 138 -29.15 4.88 -11.21
N SER A 139 -30.03 5.68 -11.81
CA SER A 139 -29.88 6.07 -13.21
C SER A 139 -28.80 7.15 -13.30
N GLU A 140 -27.57 6.67 -13.46
CA GLU A 140 -26.63 7.27 -14.41
C GLU A 140 -26.32 8.76 -14.19
N GLN A 141 -25.71 9.14 -13.05
CA GLN A 141 -25.02 10.44 -12.94
C GLN A 141 -23.96 10.56 -11.80
N VAL A 142 -22.70 10.66 -12.24
CA VAL A 142 -21.57 11.49 -11.69
C VAL A 142 -20.48 10.88 -10.76
N PHE A 143 -20.50 9.61 -10.34
CA PHE A 143 -19.32 9.00 -9.66
C PHE A 143 -18.69 7.80 -10.38
N GLY A 144 -18.95 7.66 -11.68
CA GLY A 144 -18.44 6.55 -12.50
C GLY A 144 -18.27 6.88 -13.98
N ARG A 145 -18.33 8.16 -14.38
CA ARG A 145 -17.86 8.50 -15.72
C ARG A 145 -16.35 8.35 -15.72
N ARG A 146 -15.85 7.34 -16.45
CA ARG A 146 -14.54 7.42 -17.10
C ARG A 146 -14.40 8.86 -17.58
N PRO A 147 -13.40 9.64 -17.14
CA PRO A 147 -13.18 10.96 -17.70
C PRO A 147 -13.18 10.80 -19.22
N ALA A 148 -14.01 11.58 -19.91
CA ALA A 148 -14.09 11.55 -21.36
C ALA A 148 -12.68 11.87 -21.86
N SER A 149 -11.97 10.83 -22.31
CA SER A 149 -10.51 10.78 -22.41
C SER A 149 -9.83 11.43 -21.20
N VAL A 150 -9.42 10.62 -20.21
CA VAL A 150 -8.21 11.00 -19.47
C VAL A 150 -7.19 11.27 -20.57
N ASP A 151 -6.79 12.52 -20.78
CA ASP A 151 -5.47 12.78 -21.35
C ASP A 151 -4.59 11.83 -20.57
N SER A 152 -4.11 10.77 -21.22
CA SER A 152 -3.28 9.78 -20.54
C SER A 152 -2.19 10.59 -19.83
N PHE A 153 -1.66 10.11 -18.71
CA PHE A 153 -0.50 10.78 -18.12
C PHE A 153 0.65 10.95 -19.17
N VAL A 154 0.63 10.11 -20.22
CA VAL A 154 1.38 10.23 -21.47
C VAL A 154 1.08 11.50 -22.27
N ASP A 155 -0.17 11.93 -22.38
CA ASP A 155 -0.58 13.16 -23.08
C ASP A 155 -0.15 14.42 -22.30
N VAL A 156 -0.14 14.36 -20.96
CA VAL A 156 0.43 15.40 -20.09
C VAL A 156 1.97 15.46 -20.22
N ALA A 157 2.62 14.33 -20.51
CA ALA A 157 4.08 14.24 -20.65
C ALA A 157 4.63 15.07 -21.83
N ILE A 158 3.81 15.30 -22.86
CA ILE A 158 4.16 16.04 -24.08
C ILE A 158 4.64 17.47 -23.74
N GLY A 159 4.23 18.04 -22.61
CA GLY A 159 4.63 19.38 -22.15
C GLY A 159 5.72 19.44 -21.08
N HIS A 160 6.16 18.32 -20.52
CA HIS A 160 7.00 18.30 -19.32
C HIS A 160 8.19 17.32 -19.48
N PRO A 161 9.42 17.82 -19.73
CA PRO A 161 10.60 16.97 -19.95
C PRO A 161 10.89 15.97 -18.81
N GLY A 162 10.59 16.34 -17.57
CA GLY A 162 10.72 15.44 -16.42
C GLY A 162 9.70 14.29 -16.43
N VAL A 163 8.46 14.56 -16.86
CA VAL A 163 7.40 13.54 -16.97
C VAL A 163 7.68 12.62 -18.16
N GLN A 164 8.18 13.15 -19.28
CA GLN A 164 8.60 12.31 -20.41
C GLN A 164 9.72 11.36 -19.99
N LYS A 165 10.76 11.89 -19.33
CA LYS A 165 11.87 11.07 -18.81
C LYS A 165 11.38 9.99 -17.84
N PHE A 166 10.38 10.30 -17.03
CA PHE A 166 9.76 9.36 -16.11
C PHE A 166 9.04 8.21 -16.84
N ILE A 167 8.23 8.54 -17.84
CA ILE A 167 7.50 7.55 -18.65
C ILE A 167 8.47 6.70 -19.48
N ASP A 168 9.52 7.30 -20.03
CA ASP A 168 10.56 6.60 -20.79
C ASP A 168 11.27 5.57 -19.89
N ALA A 169 11.62 5.95 -18.66
CA ALA A 169 12.23 5.05 -17.70
C ALA A 169 11.27 3.93 -17.24
N LEU A 170 9.99 4.24 -16.99
CA LEU A 170 8.98 3.21 -16.70
C LEU A 170 8.78 2.22 -17.86
N SER A 171 8.85 2.71 -19.10
CA SER A 171 8.69 1.89 -20.31
C SER A 171 9.86 0.93 -20.54
N GLN A 172 11.01 1.14 -19.88
CA GLN A 172 12.12 0.18 -19.90
C GLN A 172 11.83 -1.05 -19.02
N VAL A 173 10.99 -0.92 -17.99
CA VAL A 173 10.76 -1.97 -16.99
C VAL A 173 9.40 -2.66 -17.08
N ALA A 174 8.44 -2.02 -17.74
CA ALA A 174 7.07 -2.48 -17.90
C ALA A 174 6.54 -2.31 -19.33
N SER A 175 5.61 -3.18 -19.72
CA SER A 175 4.89 -3.03 -20.99
C SER A 175 3.98 -1.79 -20.96
N PRO A 176 3.58 -1.22 -22.11
CA PRO A 176 2.70 -0.05 -22.15
C PRO A 176 1.41 -0.23 -21.32
N LYS A 177 0.80 -1.43 -21.38
CA LYS A 177 -0.36 -1.77 -20.56
C LYS A 177 -0.04 -1.73 -19.06
N ASN A 178 1.08 -2.34 -18.65
CA ASN A 178 1.48 -2.39 -17.24
C ASN A 178 1.90 -1.01 -16.71
N THR A 179 2.51 -0.17 -17.54
CA THR A 179 2.83 1.23 -17.23
C THR A 179 1.54 2.02 -16.96
N GLN A 180 0.52 1.88 -17.80
CA GLN A 180 -0.77 2.55 -17.59
C GLN A 180 -1.44 2.08 -16.29
N VAL A 181 -1.50 0.76 -16.05
CA VAL A 181 -2.05 0.19 -14.80
C VAL A 181 -1.33 0.71 -13.57
N PHE A 182 0.00 0.79 -13.63
CA PHE A 182 0.82 1.32 -12.54
C PHE A 182 0.48 2.79 -12.23
N LEU A 183 0.35 3.62 -13.27
CA LEU A 183 0.03 5.04 -13.13
C LEU A 183 -1.40 5.26 -12.63
N ASP A 184 -2.38 4.53 -13.16
CA ASP A 184 -3.78 4.64 -12.73
C ASP A 184 -3.95 4.20 -11.27
N TYR A 185 -3.21 3.17 -10.85
CA TYR A 185 -3.19 2.73 -9.45
C TYR A 185 -2.61 3.80 -8.52
N ARG A 186 -1.50 4.44 -8.90
CA ARG A 186 -0.93 5.56 -8.13
C ARG A 186 -1.87 6.76 -8.09
N TYR A 187 -2.51 7.08 -9.20
CA TYR A 187 -3.49 8.15 -9.27
C TYR A 187 -4.64 7.93 -8.28
N GLN A 188 -5.19 6.72 -8.21
CA GLN A 188 -6.24 6.40 -7.24
C GLN A 188 -5.76 6.47 -5.79
N GLN A 189 -4.54 6.00 -5.49
CA GLN A 189 -3.94 6.14 -4.16
C GLN A 189 -3.77 7.61 -3.74
N CYS A 190 -3.31 8.47 -4.65
CA CYS A 190 -3.16 9.91 -4.39
C CYS A 190 -4.51 10.61 -4.18
N ASN A 191 -5.57 10.12 -4.82
CA ASN A 191 -6.93 10.66 -4.66
C ASN A 191 -7.67 10.13 -3.43
N GLY A 192 -7.04 9.27 -2.63
CA GLY A 192 -7.64 8.70 -1.43
C GLY A 192 -8.75 7.70 -1.73
N ASP A 193 -8.71 7.04 -2.89
CA ASP A 193 -9.60 5.91 -3.18
C ASP A 193 -9.41 4.82 -2.12
N ILE A 194 -10.53 4.36 -1.56
CA ILE A 194 -10.61 3.37 -0.50
C ILE A 194 -10.28 1.96 -1.03
N SER A 195 -10.38 1.73 -2.35
CA SER A 195 -10.04 0.45 -2.97
C SER A 195 -9.39 0.62 -4.36
N PRO A 196 -8.18 1.21 -4.43
CA PRO A 196 -7.52 1.59 -5.69
C PRO A 196 -7.40 0.45 -6.70
N SER A 197 -7.12 -0.77 -6.23
CA SER A 197 -6.98 -1.95 -7.10
C SER A 197 -8.29 -2.41 -7.70
N HIS A 198 -9.43 -2.25 -7.00
CA HIS A 198 -10.74 -2.63 -7.54
C HIS A 198 -11.17 -1.64 -8.60
N THR A 199 -11.00 -0.34 -8.34
CA THR A 199 -11.25 0.72 -9.31
C THR A 199 -10.43 0.54 -10.59
N VAL A 200 -9.12 0.27 -10.46
CA VAL A 200 -8.24 0.07 -11.62
C VAL A 200 -8.48 -1.27 -12.31
N ALA A 201 -8.86 -2.31 -11.56
CA ALA A 201 -9.24 -3.60 -12.13
C ALA A 201 -10.44 -3.47 -13.06
N ASP A 202 -11.46 -2.72 -12.64
CA ASP A 202 -12.64 -2.42 -13.46
C ASP A 202 -12.28 -1.64 -14.72
N TRP A 203 -11.34 -0.69 -14.64
CA TRP A 203 -10.90 0.11 -15.78
C TRP A 203 -10.13 -0.67 -16.84
N HIS A 204 -9.38 -1.68 -16.41
CA HIS A 204 -8.48 -2.46 -17.26
C HIS A 204 -8.95 -3.89 -17.56
N GLU A 205 -10.19 -4.20 -17.17
CA GLU A 205 -10.82 -5.52 -17.32
C GLU A 205 -9.91 -6.65 -16.79
N MET A 206 -9.39 -6.47 -15.57
CA MET A 206 -8.51 -7.44 -14.93
C MET A 206 -8.90 -7.68 -13.48
N THR A 207 -8.23 -8.62 -12.81
CA THR A 207 -8.48 -8.85 -11.38
C THR A 207 -7.72 -7.82 -10.54
N PRO A 208 -8.24 -7.42 -9.36
CA PRO A 208 -7.53 -6.57 -8.41
C PRO A 208 -6.16 -7.14 -7.99
N ASP A 209 -6.04 -8.47 -7.94
CA ASP A 209 -4.76 -9.15 -7.68
C ASP A 209 -3.73 -8.88 -8.79
N ASN A 210 -4.15 -8.97 -10.05
CA ASN A 210 -3.27 -8.69 -11.18
C ASN A 210 -2.80 -7.23 -11.19
N VAL A 211 -3.68 -6.27 -10.86
CA VAL A 211 -3.31 -4.84 -10.70
C VAL A 211 -2.20 -4.68 -9.67
N ARG A 212 -2.34 -5.28 -8.47
CA ARG A 212 -1.34 -5.17 -7.40
C ARG A 212 -0.03 -5.90 -7.74
N GLN A 213 -0.10 -7.04 -8.43
CA GLN A 213 1.09 -7.74 -8.93
C GLN A 213 1.84 -6.90 -9.96
N ILE A 214 1.12 -6.29 -10.91
CA ILE A 214 1.71 -5.35 -11.87
C ILE A 214 2.33 -4.18 -11.13
N PHE A 215 1.62 -3.57 -10.19
CA PHE A 215 2.11 -2.45 -9.40
C PHE A 215 3.43 -2.80 -8.68
N SER A 216 3.43 -3.87 -7.90
CA SER A 216 4.58 -4.28 -7.08
C SER A 216 5.79 -4.66 -7.93
N ARG A 217 5.58 -5.40 -9.04
CA ARG A 217 6.67 -5.82 -9.94
C ARG A 217 7.26 -4.63 -10.70
N THR A 218 6.41 -3.73 -11.18
CA THR A 218 6.84 -2.53 -11.88
C THR A 218 7.60 -1.61 -10.92
N LEU A 219 7.09 -1.36 -9.71
CA LEU A 219 7.77 -0.54 -8.70
C LEU A 219 9.15 -1.10 -8.36
N ARG A 220 9.25 -2.41 -8.11
CA ARG A 220 10.53 -3.07 -7.79
C ARG A 220 11.56 -2.86 -8.90
N LYS A 221 11.18 -3.14 -10.15
CA LYS A 221 12.09 -2.98 -11.29
C LYS A 221 12.47 -1.52 -11.52
N PHE A 222 11.51 -0.63 -11.33
CA PHE A 222 11.72 0.80 -11.53
C PHE A 222 12.70 1.37 -10.48
N ARG A 223 12.56 0.98 -9.21
CA ARG A 223 13.53 1.31 -8.16
C ARG A 223 14.93 0.80 -8.49
N SER A 224 15.06 -0.46 -8.91
CA SER A 224 16.35 -1.01 -9.35
C SER A 224 16.96 -0.20 -10.50
N LEU A 225 16.16 0.21 -11.48
CA LEU A 225 16.63 1.03 -12.59
C LEU A 225 17.12 2.42 -12.12
N ILE A 226 16.44 3.04 -11.16
CA ILE A 226 16.84 4.33 -10.58
C ILE A 226 18.15 4.22 -9.79
N GLU A 227 18.41 3.10 -9.14
CA GLU A 227 19.68 2.86 -8.46
C GLU A 227 20.83 2.65 -9.44
N ASP A 228 20.58 1.95 -10.55
CA ASP A 228 21.61 1.65 -11.56
C ASP A 228 21.92 2.84 -12.49
N ASP A 229 20.96 3.74 -12.72
CA ASP A 229 21.10 4.89 -13.64
C ASP A 229 21.09 6.23 -12.91
N GLU A 230 22.28 6.81 -12.74
CA GLU A 230 22.47 8.13 -12.11
C GLU A 230 21.69 9.26 -12.82
N SER A 231 21.35 9.10 -14.10
CA SER A 231 20.53 10.07 -14.81
C SER A 231 19.09 10.12 -14.26
N LEU A 232 18.63 9.08 -13.57
CA LEU A 232 17.32 8.97 -12.93
C LEU A 232 17.32 9.38 -11.46
N ALA A 233 18.46 9.80 -10.90
CA ALA A 233 18.58 10.24 -9.51
C ALA A 233 17.50 11.24 -9.03
N PRO A 234 17.02 12.21 -9.85
CA PRO A 234 15.94 13.11 -9.44
C PRO A 234 14.63 12.40 -9.04
N PHE A 235 14.39 11.17 -9.50
CA PHE A 235 13.18 10.42 -9.15
C PHE A 235 13.24 9.80 -7.76
N ARG A 236 14.42 9.73 -7.11
CA ARG A 236 14.56 9.30 -5.71
C ARG A 236 13.89 10.25 -4.73
N GLU A 237 13.64 11.50 -5.11
CA GLU A 237 12.99 12.50 -4.27
C GLU A 237 11.46 12.39 -4.25
N ILE A 238 10.88 11.54 -5.12
CA ILE A 238 9.43 11.34 -5.15
C ILE A 238 9.07 10.43 -3.98
N GLU A 239 8.25 10.95 -3.04
CA GLU A 239 7.91 10.34 -1.74
C GLU A 239 7.52 8.85 -1.77
N TRP A 240 6.99 8.38 -2.88
CA TRP A 240 6.47 7.03 -3.03
C TRP A 240 7.27 6.12 -3.95
N ILE A 241 8.35 6.64 -4.51
CA ILE A 241 9.36 5.89 -5.28
C ILE A 241 10.50 5.52 -4.36
#